data_AF-A0A4U9D4U6-F1
#
_entry.id   AF-A0A4U9D4U6-F1
#
_cell.length_a   1.000
_cell.length_b   1.000
_cell.length_c   1.000
_cell.angle_alpha   90.00
_cell.angle_beta   90.00
_cell.angle_gamma   90.00
#
_symmetry.space_group_name_H-M   'P 1'
#
loop_
_entity.id
_entity.type
_entity.pdbx_description
1 polymer ?
#
loop_
_entity_poly.entity_id
_entity_poly.type
_entity_poly.pdbx_seq_one_letter_code
_entity_poly.pdbx_strand_id
1 'polypeptide(L)'
;MAGFSLALEKYGTMPLNKVIRPAIKLAEEGFTVNDALADDLKTYGSEVIPNHANSRAIFWKNGEPLKKGDKLVQKQLGKSLELIAEHGPDAFYKGAIADQIADEMQKNGGLITKADLANYRAVERTPISGDYRGYQVFSMPPPSSGGSTSCRSSISLKTSICISSASAARTPCR
;
A
#
# COMPACT_ATOMS: atom_id res chain seq x y z
N MET A 1 8.02 -0.17 2.95
CA MET A 1 9.42 -0.52 2.59
C MET A 1 9.84 -1.90 3.07
N ALA A 2 9.87 -2.20 4.38
CA ALA A 2 10.41 -3.45 4.90
C ALA A 2 9.73 -4.72 4.34
N GLY A 3 8.41 -4.70 4.11
CA GLY A 3 7.71 -5.84 3.50
C GLY A 3 8.16 -6.13 2.06
N PHE A 4 8.33 -5.10 1.23
CA PHE A 4 8.85 -5.27 -0.13
C PHE A 4 10.31 -5.72 -0.12
N SER A 5 11.15 -5.17 0.75
CA SER A 5 12.54 -5.61 0.90
C SER A 5 12.63 -7.06 1.37
N LEU A 6 11.86 -7.46 2.39
CA LEU A 6 11.80 -8.85 2.87
C LEU A 6 11.40 -9.82 1.75
N ALA A 7 10.36 -9.48 0.98
CA ALA A 7 9.91 -10.31 -0.13
C ALA A 7 10.95 -10.37 -1.26
N LEU A 8 11.58 -9.24 -1.59
CA LEU A 8 12.58 -9.16 -2.66
C LEU A 8 13.87 -9.90 -2.27
N GLU A 9 14.32 -9.77 -1.03
CA GLU A 9 15.50 -10.47 -0.51
C GLU A 9 15.28 -11.98 -0.45
N LYS A 10 14.09 -12.42 -0.03
CA LYS A 10 13.80 -13.85 0.14
C LYS A 10 13.36 -14.56 -1.13
N TYR A 11 12.59 -13.88 -1.98
CA TYR A 11 11.91 -14.48 -3.14
C TYR A 11 12.20 -13.79 -4.47
N GLY A 12 12.85 -12.63 -4.44
CA GLY A 12 13.20 -11.88 -5.64
C GLY A 12 14.49 -12.36 -6.29
N THR A 13 14.70 -11.92 -7.52
CA THR A 13 15.91 -12.23 -8.33
C THR A 13 16.64 -10.97 -8.79
N MET A 14 16.11 -9.78 -8.49
CA MET A 14 16.64 -8.49 -8.89
C MET A 14 17.01 -7.64 -7.68
N PRO A 15 18.07 -6.82 -7.75
CA PRO A 15 18.41 -5.91 -6.67
C PRO A 15 17.40 -4.76 -6.56
N LEU A 16 17.22 -4.24 -5.33
CA LEU A 16 16.25 -3.18 -5.01
C LEU A 16 16.38 -1.95 -5.92
N ASN A 17 17.62 -1.53 -6.20
CA ASN A 17 17.90 -0.38 -7.05
C ASN A 17 17.40 -0.52 -8.49
N LYS A 18 17.23 -1.75 -9.01
CA LYS A 18 16.70 -1.99 -10.35
C LYS A 18 15.18 -1.92 -10.36
N VAL A 19 14.54 -2.52 -9.36
CA VAL A 19 13.07 -2.58 -9.30
C VAL A 19 12.43 -1.24 -8.93
N ILE A 20 13.14 -0.37 -8.19
CA ILE A 20 12.64 0.95 -7.79
C ILE A 20 12.85 2.04 -8.86
N ARG A 21 13.78 1.83 -9.79
CA ARG A 21 14.17 2.84 -10.78
C ARG A 21 13.03 3.33 -11.69
N PRO A 22 12.07 2.51 -12.14
CA PRO A 22 10.89 3.00 -12.85
C PRO A 22 10.06 4.00 -12.02
N ALA A 23 9.93 3.77 -10.71
CA ALA A 23 9.21 4.68 -9.82
C ALA A 23 9.96 6.01 -9.62
N ILE A 24 11.29 5.97 -9.49
CA ILE A 24 12.13 7.19 -9.47
C ILE A 24 11.86 8.01 -10.73
N LYS A 25 11.93 7.39 -11.90
CA LYS A 25 11.68 8.06 -13.18
C LYS A 25 10.31 8.74 -13.22
N LEU A 26 9.25 8.03 -12.80
CA LEU A 26 7.89 8.60 -12.75
C LEU A 26 7.78 9.76 -11.77
N ALA A 27 8.42 9.69 -10.61
CA ALA A 27 8.40 10.76 -9.62
C ALA A 27 9.18 11.99 -10.12
N GLU A 28 10.31 11.79 -10.77
CA GLU A 28 11.20 12.87 -11.21
C GLU A 28 10.78 13.51 -12.52
N GLU A 29 10.49 12.71 -13.54
CA GLU A 29 10.06 13.22 -14.84
C GLU A 29 8.59 13.64 -14.79
N GLY A 30 7.82 13.03 -13.91
CA GLY A 30 6.38 13.24 -13.77
C GLY A 30 5.56 12.43 -14.75
N PHE A 31 4.28 12.27 -14.45
CA PHE A 31 3.32 11.57 -15.28
C PHE A 31 2.03 12.39 -15.44
N THR A 32 1.28 12.08 -16.50
CA THR A 32 0.01 12.74 -16.78
C THR A 32 -1.07 12.26 -15.83
N VAL A 33 -1.74 13.19 -15.17
CA VAL A 33 -2.89 12.92 -14.30
C VAL A 33 -4.04 12.37 -15.15
N ASN A 34 -4.53 11.19 -14.79
CA ASN A 34 -5.68 10.54 -15.43
C ASN A 34 -6.99 10.92 -14.72
N ASP A 35 -8.12 10.44 -15.22
CA ASP A 35 -9.44 10.71 -14.64
C ASP A 35 -9.52 10.29 -13.17
N ALA A 36 -9.09 9.08 -12.84
CA ALA A 36 -9.14 8.55 -11.48
C ALA A 36 -8.40 9.46 -10.47
N LEU A 37 -7.16 9.84 -10.76
CA LEU A 37 -6.39 10.69 -9.86
C LEU A 37 -6.97 12.11 -9.78
N ALA A 38 -7.49 12.66 -10.89
CA ALA A 38 -8.14 13.97 -10.87
C ALA A 38 -9.41 13.96 -10.01
N ASP A 39 -10.24 12.93 -10.15
CA ASP A 39 -11.47 12.76 -9.39
C ASP A 39 -11.19 12.54 -7.91
N ASP A 40 -10.17 11.75 -7.58
CA ASP A 40 -9.73 11.52 -6.19
C ASP A 40 -9.18 12.79 -5.54
N LEU A 41 -8.32 13.54 -6.25
CA LEU A 41 -7.78 14.81 -5.75
C LEU A 41 -8.90 15.83 -5.51
N LYS A 42 -9.87 15.89 -6.42
CA LYS A 42 -11.00 16.81 -6.30
C LYS A 42 -11.95 16.41 -5.16
N THR A 43 -12.29 15.14 -5.06
CA THR A 43 -13.31 14.65 -4.12
C THR A 43 -12.73 14.50 -2.72
N TYR A 44 -11.71 13.65 -2.56
CA TYR A 44 -11.15 13.32 -1.25
C TYR A 44 -9.95 14.19 -0.91
N GLY A 45 -9.12 14.52 -1.90
CA GLY A 45 -7.94 15.35 -1.70
C GLY A 45 -8.28 16.73 -1.14
N SER A 46 -9.36 17.35 -1.63
CA SER A 46 -9.80 18.69 -1.20
C SER A 46 -10.12 18.79 0.29
N GLU A 47 -10.45 17.69 0.94
CA GLU A 47 -10.77 17.67 2.37
C GLU A 47 -9.52 17.79 3.26
N VAL A 48 -8.36 17.31 2.80
CA VAL A 48 -7.18 17.12 3.66
C VAL A 48 -5.89 17.72 3.10
N ILE A 49 -5.62 17.54 1.81
CA ILE A 49 -4.37 17.96 1.16
C ILE A 49 -4.12 19.46 1.27
N PRO A 50 -5.09 20.36 1.01
CA PRO A 50 -4.82 21.78 1.12
C PRO A 50 -4.50 22.20 2.55
N ASN A 51 -4.90 21.47 3.59
CA ASN A 51 -4.65 21.88 4.98
C ASN A 51 -3.17 21.76 5.41
N HIS A 52 -2.33 21.10 4.59
CA HIS A 52 -0.91 20.93 4.87
C HIS A 52 -0.06 21.55 3.74
N ALA A 53 0.82 22.49 4.09
CA ALA A 53 1.57 23.28 3.11
C ALA A 53 2.47 22.42 2.20
N ASN A 54 3.11 21.39 2.76
CA ASN A 54 3.94 20.44 2.03
C ASN A 54 3.12 19.61 1.01
N SER A 55 1.96 19.10 1.41
CA SER A 55 1.06 18.33 0.53
C SER A 55 0.46 19.21 -0.55
N ARG A 56 0.00 20.41 -0.20
CA ARG A 56 -0.53 21.41 -1.13
C ARG A 56 0.50 21.79 -2.20
N ALA A 57 1.77 21.94 -1.83
CA ALA A 57 2.83 22.28 -2.78
C ALA A 57 3.09 21.20 -3.86
N ILE A 58 2.63 19.96 -3.64
CA ILE A 58 2.82 18.84 -4.57
C ILE A 58 1.59 18.63 -5.46
N PHE A 59 0.39 18.67 -4.88
CA PHE A 59 -0.84 18.23 -5.55
C PHE A 59 -1.78 19.37 -5.95
N TRP A 60 -1.49 20.61 -5.53
CA TRP A 60 -2.28 21.79 -5.85
C TRP A 60 -1.49 22.77 -6.72
N LYS A 61 -2.18 23.36 -7.70
CA LYS A 61 -1.63 24.37 -8.60
C LYS A 61 -2.64 25.50 -8.72
N ASN A 62 -2.18 26.74 -8.50
CA ASN A 62 -3.02 27.95 -8.56
C ASN A 62 -4.28 27.89 -7.67
N GLY A 63 -4.19 27.24 -6.51
CA GLY A 63 -5.32 27.13 -5.56
C GLY A 63 -6.31 25.99 -5.85
N GLU A 64 -6.11 25.24 -6.94
CA GLU A 64 -6.96 24.10 -7.31
C GLU A 64 -6.16 22.78 -7.33
N PRO A 65 -6.83 21.62 -7.12
CA PRO A 65 -6.19 20.33 -7.34
C PRO A 65 -5.74 20.17 -8.79
N LEU A 66 -4.68 19.39 -9.01
CA LEU A 66 -4.28 18.99 -10.36
C LEU A 66 -5.43 18.29 -11.10
N LYS A 67 -5.60 18.63 -12.37
CA LYS A 67 -6.69 18.14 -13.23
C LYS A 67 -6.18 17.11 -14.21
N LYS A 68 -7.10 16.37 -14.83
CA LYS A 68 -6.78 15.47 -15.94
C LYS A 68 -5.95 16.20 -17.00
N GLY A 69 -4.86 15.57 -17.44
CA GLY A 69 -3.96 16.14 -18.43
C GLY A 69 -2.83 16.99 -17.83
N ASP A 70 -2.94 17.42 -16.58
CA ASP A 70 -1.81 18.06 -15.88
C ASP A 70 -0.68 17.06 -15.66
N LYS A 71 0.55 17.58 -15.56
CA LYS A 71 1.73 16.79 -15.22
C LYS A 71 2.00 16.86 -13.73
N LEU A 72 1.93 15.72 -13.05
CA LEU A 72 2.32 15.59 -11.64
C LEU A 72 3.81 15.22 -11.56
N VAL A 73 4.61 16.10 -10.95
CA VAL A 73 6.04 15.88 -10.69
C VAL A 73 6.26 15.90 -9.18
N GLN A 74 6.94 14.87 -8.65
CA GLN A 74 7.14 14.66 -7.22
C GLN A 74 8.64 14.58 -6.91
N LYS A 75 9.38 15.67 -7.11
CA LYS A 75 10.86 15.69 -6.97
C LYS A 75 11.36 15.22 -5.60
N GLN A 76 10.68 15.61 -4.52
CA GLN A 76 11.08 15.20 -3.17
C GLN A 76 10.86 13.69 -2.96
N LEU A 77 9.78 13.13 -3.50
CA LEU A 77 9.57 11.68 -3.51
C LEU A 77 10.64 10.98 -4.35
N GLY A 78 11.01 11.54 -5.50
CA GLY A 78 12.11 11.05 -6.34
C GLY A 78 13.40 10.90 -5.53
N LYS A 79 13.82 11.95 -4.82
CA LYS A 79 15.00 11.92 -3.94
C LYS A 79 14.89 10.87 -2.84
N SER A 80 13.73 10.72 -2.20
CA SER A 80 13.53 9.68 -1.19
C SER A 80 13.67 8.28 -1.78
N LEU A 81 13.14 8.05 -2.99
CA LEU A 81 13.27 6.77 -3.69
C LEU A 81 14.72 6.52 -4.14
N GLU A 82 15.47 7.56 -4.52
CA GLU A 82 16.92 7.46 -4.81
C GLU A 82 17.71 7.05 -3.57
N LEU A 83 17.49 7.70 -2.43
CA LEU A 83 18.14 7.32 -1.16
C LEU A 83 17.88 5.85 -0.80
N ILE A 84 16.65 5.37 -1.04
CA ILE A 84 16.29 3.96 -0.84
C ILE A 84 17.00 3.05 -1.85
N ALA A 85 17.14 3.49 -3.10
CA ALA A 85 17.86 2.73 -4.11
C ALA A 85 19.35 2.57 -3.78
N GLU A 86 19.96 3.60 -3.18
CA GLU A 86 21.39 3.64 -2.85
C GLU A 86 21.72 2.97 -1.52
N HIS A 87 20.92 3.22 -0.49
CA HIS A 87 21.20 2.77 0.89
C HIS A 87 20.26 1.67 1.38
N GLY A 88 19.37 1.18 0.53
CA GLY A 88 18.43 0.13 0.87
C GLY A 88 17.29 0.60 1.79
N PRO A 89 16.55 -0.33 2.41
CA PRO A 89 15.42 0.00 3.29
C PRO A 89 15.82 0.78 4.53
N ASP A 90 17.08 0.68 4.98
CA ASP A 90 17.59 1.41 6.14
C ASP A 90 17.56 2.94 5.92
N ALA A 91 17.60 3.41 4.67
CA ALA A 91 17.37 4.82 4.34
C ALA A 91 16.02 5.33 4.87
N PHE A 92 14.99 4.47 4.81
CA PHE A 92 13.63 4.76 5.25
C PHE A 92 13.45 4.65 6.76
N TYR A 93 14.07 3.65 7.40
CA TYR A 93 13.81 3.33 8.81
C TYR A 93 14.84 3.93 9.79
N LYS A 94 16.02 4.29 9.31
CA LYS A 94 17.13 4.80 10.14
C LYS A 94 17.82 6.04 9.57
N GLY A 95 17.71 6.26 8.26
CA GLY A 95 18.34 7.36 7.55
C GLY A 95 17.53 8.67 7.55
N ALA A 96 17.85 9.55 6.60
CA ALA A 96 17.29 10.90 6.52
C ALA A 96 15.77 10.93 6.36
N ILE A 97 15.16 9.90 5.75
CA ILE A 97 13.71 9.81 5.63
C ILE A 97 13.07 9.55 7.00
N ALA A 98 13.72 8.72 7.84
CA ALA A 98 13.26 8.47 9.21
C ALA A 98 13.32 9.75 10.05
N ASP A 99 14.39 10.54 9.88
CA ASP A 99 14.53 11.85 10.53
C ASP A 99 13.40 12.80 10.10
N GLN A 100 13.11 12.90 8.80
CA GLN A 100 12.02 13.73 8.28
C GLN A 100 10.65 13.32 8.84
N ILE A 101 10.37 12.02 8.96
CA ILE A 101 9.11 11.53 9.53
C ILE A 101 9.02 11.87 11.02
N ALA A 102 10.08 11.61 11.79
CA ALA A 102 10.10 11.88 13.23
C ALA A 102 9.97 13.39 13.51
N ASP A 103 10.65 14.23 12.73
CA ASP A 103 10.56 15.69 12.85
C ASP A 103 9.16 16.21 12.53
N GLU A 104 8.54 15.72 11.45
CA GLU A 104 7.17 16.11 11.09
C GLU A 104 6.17 15.71 12.18
N MET A 105 6.34 14.52 12.75
CA MET A 105 5.51 14.05 13.86
C MET A 105 5.71 14.91 15.10
N GLN A 106 6.94 15.14 15.52
CA GLN A 106 7.23 15.96 16.70
C GLN A 106 6.67 17.39 16.55
N LYS A 107 6.86 18.03 15.38
CA LYS A 107 6.39 19.41 15.12
C LYS A 107 4.86 19.55 15.21
N ASN A 108 4.12 18.49 14.90
CA ASN A 108 2.67 18.51 14.85
C ASN A 108 2.00 17.71 16.00
N GLY A 109 2.76 17.33 17.03
CA GLY A 109 2.24 16.58 18.18
C GLY A 109 1.92 15.10 17.91
N GLY A 110 2.50 14.53 16.86
CA GLY A 110 2.47 13.10 16.55
C GLY A 110 3.39 12.26 17.44
N LEU A 111 3.21 10.94 17.37
CA LEU A 111 3.85 9.98 18.29
C LEU A 111 5.00 9.18 17.69
N ILE A 112 5.10 9.13 16.36
CA ILE A 112 6.09 8.26 15.70
C ILE A 112 7.48 8.86 15.88
N THR A 113 8.36 8.11 16.54
CA THR A 113 9.76 8.49 16.74
C THR A 113 10.68 7.74 15.77
N LYS A 114 11.92 8.21 15.65
CA LYS A 114 12.97 7.47 14.94
C LYS A 114 13.21 6.08 15.54
N ALA A 115 13.05 5.94 16.86
CA ALA A 115 13.18 4.64 17.53
C ALA A 115 12.08 3.67 17.09
N ASP A 116 10.83 4.15 16.95
CA ASP A 116 9.72 3.32 16.46
C ASP A 116 9.97 2.83 15.04
N LEU A 117 10.45 3.73 14.16
CA LEU A 117 10.82 3.38 12.79
C LEU A 117 11.96 2.35 12.76
N ALA A 118 13.01 2.55 13.55
CA ALA A 118 14.14 1.62 13.63
C ALA A 118 13.78 0.25 14.21
N ASN A 119 12.75 0.18 15.05
CA ASN A 119 12.24 -1.05 15.66
C ASN A 119 11.20 -1.77 14.81
N TYR A 120 10.67 -1.14 13.75
CA TYR A 120 9.69 -1.76 12.86
C TYR A 120 10.25 -2.99 12.15
N ARG A 121 9.49 -4.08 12.10
CA ARG A 121 9.83 -5.31 11.36
C ARG A 121 8.63 -5.81 10.57
N ALA A 122 8.86 -6.14 9.30
CA ALA A 122 7.91 -6.93 8.54
C ALA A 122 7.98 -8.38 9.03
N VAL A 123 6.81 -9.03 9.15
CA VAL A 123 6.71 -10.39 9.67
C VAL A 123 6.05 -11.26 8.61
N GLU A 124 6.77 -12.28 8.18
CA GLU A 124 6.21 -13.34 7.33
C GLU A 124 5.38 -14.30 8.17
N ARG A 125 4.22 -14.69 7.65
CA ARG A 125 3.24 -15.51 8.38
C ARG A 125 2.72 -16.60 7.46
N THR A 126 2.43 -17.76 8.03
CA THR A 126 1.76 -18.85 7.30
C THR A 126 0.38 -18.40 6.86
N PRO A 127 0.02 -18.54 5.56
CA PRO A 127 -1.32 -18.24 5.07
C PRO A 127 -2.39 -19.06 5.80
N ILE A 128 -3.59 -18.50 5.91
CA ILE A 128 -4.77 -19.31 6.24
C ILE A 128 -5.19 -20.03 4.96
N SER A 129 -5.43 -21.33 5.06
CA SER A 129 -5.96 -22.13 3.96
C SER A 129 -7.32 -22.73 4.31
N GLY A 130 -8.14 -22.95 3.29
CA GLY A 130 -9.38 -23.72 3.34
C GLY A 130 -9.54 -24.56 2.08
N ASP A 131 -10.36 -25.60 2.13
CA ASP A 131 -10.86 -26.26 0.93
C ASP A 131 -12.21 -25.66 0.56
N TYR A 132 -12.40 -25.35 -0.72
CA TYR A 132 -13.70 -24.98 -1.26
C TYR A 132 -13.92 -25.69 -2.59
N ARG A 133 -14.83 -26.67 -2.59
CA ARG A 133 -15.23 -27.44 -3.78
C ARG A 133 -14.04 -28.13 -4.46
N GLY A 134 -13.11 -28.68 -3.66
CA GLY A 134 -11.92 -29.38 -4.15
C GLY A 134 -10.77 -28.45 -4.58
N TYR A 135 -10.89 -27.13 -4.33
CA TYR A 135 -9.82 -26.16 -4.53
C TYR A 135 -9.28 -25.70 -3.18
N GLN A 136 -7.95 -25.62 -3.09
CA GLN A 136 -7.29 -25.00 -1.95
C GLN A 136 -7.34 -23.47 -2.10
N VAL A 137 -8.00 -22.79 -1.17
CA VAL A 137 -8.06 -21.33 -1.11
C VAL A 137 -7.10 -20.85 -0.03
N PHE A 138 -6.15 -20.00 -0.40
CA PHE A 138 -5.20 -19.38 0.53
C PHE A 138 -5.51 -17.90 0.71
N SER A 139 -5.40 -17.40 1.94
CA SER A 139 -5.64 -16.00 2.27
C SER A 139 -4.77 -15.53 3.43
N MET A 140 -4.85 -14.22 3.72
CA MET A 140 -4.00 -13.58 4.74
C MET A 140 -4.41 -14.00 6.16
N PRO A 141 -3.44 -14.34 7.03
CA PRO A 141 -3.69 -14.56 8.45
C PRO A 141 -3.90 -13.24 9.20
N PRO A 142 -4.30 -13.30 10.49
CA PRO A 142 -4.20 -12.15 11.39
C PRO A 142 -2.83 -11.47 11.26
N PRO A 143 -2.77 -10.13 11.13
CA PRO A 143 -3.78 -9.14 11.55
C PRO A 143 -4.91 -8.86 10.55
N SER A 144 -4.95 -9.51 9.40
CA SER A 144 -6.09 -9.40 8.48
C SER A 144 -7.29 -10.20 8.99
N SER A 145 -8.48 -9.58 9.03
CA SER A 145 -9.74 -10.27 9.33
C SER A 145 -10.31 -10.99 8.11
N GLY A 146 -9.83 -10.68 6.90
CA GLY A 146 -10.37 -11.19 5.64
C GLY A 146 -10.19 -12.71 5.49
N GLY A 147 -9.02 -13.24 5.81
CA GLY A 147 -8.75 -14.68 5.70
C GLY A 147 -9.54 -15.51 6.72
N SER A 148 -9.68 -15.03 7.96
CA SER A 148 -10.55 -15.69 8.94
C SER A 148 -12.02 -15.68 8.52
N THR A 149 -12.54 -14.54 8.06
CA THR A 149 -13.96 -14.42 7.69
C THR A 149 -14.27 -15.17 6.38
N SER A 150 -13.40 -15.06 5.37
CA SER A 150 -13.59 -15.69 4.07
C SER A 150 -13.30 -17.19 4.11
N CYS A 151 -12.10 -17.61 4.53
CA CYS A 151 -11.69 -19.01 4.46
C CYS A 151 -12.28 -19.88 5.56
N ARG A 152 -12.45 -19.36 6.78
CA ARG A 152 -12.85 -20.20 7.92
C ARG A 152 -14.37 -20.21 8.09
N SER A 153 -15.00 -19.03 8.10
CA SER A 153 -16.45 -18.93 8.35
C SER A 153 -17.27 -19.08 7.07
N SER A 154 -16.98 -18.29 6.05
CA SER A 154 -17.84 -18.20 4.85
C SER A 154 -17.73 -19.44 3.96
N ILE A 155 -16.52 -19.95 3.73
CA ILE A 155 -16.31 -21.19 2.97
C ILE A 155 -17.00 -22.36 3.68
N SER A 156 -16.83 -22.53 4.99
CA SER A 156 -17.50 -23.59 5.75
C SER A 156 -19.03 -23.51 5.64
N LEU A 157 -19.61 -22.32 5.85
CA LEU A 157 -21.06 -22.08 5.71
C LEU A 157 -21.58 -22.34 4.28
N LYS A 158 -20.82 -21.94 3.25
CA LYS A 158 -21.20 -22.09 1.84
C LYS A 158 -20.90 -23.47 1.26
N THR A 159 -20.12 -24.29 1.95
CA THR A 159 -19.97 -25.71 1.61
C THR A 159 -21.20 -26.49 2.07
N SER A 160 -21.82 -26.07 3.18
CA SER A 160 -23.09 -26.64 3.66
C SER A 160 -24.33 -26.11 2.91
N ILE A 161 -24.21 -25.04 2.12
CA ILE A 161 -25.31 -24.45 1.36
C ILE A 161 -25.02 -24.58 -0.14
N CYS A 162 -25.81 -25.38 -0.86
CA CYS A 162 -25.72 -25.52 -2.31
C CYS A 162 -26.16 -24.19 -2.99
N ILE A 163 -25.22 -23.25 -3.21
CA ILE A 163 -25.48 -21.91 -3.81
C ILE A 163 -25.84 -22.00 -5.30
N SER A 164 -25.41 -23.05 -6.00
CA SER A 164 -25.68 -23.26 -7.42
C SER A 164 -27.14 -23.60 -7.73
N SER A 165 -27.96 -23.94 -6.73
CA SER A 165 -29.36 -24.33 -6.92
C SER A 165 -30.36 -23.23 -6.53
N ALA A 166 -29.97 -21.95 -6.61
CA ALA A 166 -30.90 -20.82 -6.50
C ALA A 166 -31.86 -20.69 -7.72
N SER A 167 -31.95 -21.71 -8.57
CA SER A 167 -33.07 -21.92 -9.48
C SER A 167 -33.63 -23.32 -9.23
N ALA A 168 -34.83 -23.34 -8.64
CA ALA A 168 -35.79 -24.44 -8.53
C ALA A 168 -35.33 -25.83 -8.02
N ALA A 169 -36.07 -26.31 -7.01
CA ALA A 169 -36.09 -27.65 -6.43
C ALA A 169 -35.06 -27.93 -5.31
N ARG A 170 -35.62 -28.04 -4.09
CA ARG A 170 -34.96 -28.61 -2.92
C ARG A 170 -34.63 -30.07 -3.21
N THR A 171 -33.35 -30.42 -3.22
CA THR A 171 -32.90 -31.79 -3.05
C THR A 171 -31.75 -31.78 -2.05
N PRO A 172 -31.70 -32.69 -1.06
CA PRO A 172 -30.61 -32.69 -0.10
C PRO A 172 -29.32 -33.14 -0.79
N CYS A 173 -28.26 -32.35 -0.64
CA CYS A 173 -26.91 -32.73 -1.05
C CYS A 173 -26.45 -33.86 -0.09
N ARG A 174 -26.18 -35.08 -0.63
CA ARG A 174 -25.81 -36.30 0.12
C ARG A 174 -24.34 -36.29 0.52
#